data_AF-A0A3N7GE43-F1
#
_entry.id   AF-A0A3N7GE43-F1
#
_cell.length_a   1.000
_cell.length_b   1.000
_cell.length_c   1.000
_cell.angle_alpha   90.00
_cell.angle_beta   90.00
_cell.angle_gamma   90.00
#
_symmetry.space_group_name_H-M   'P 1'
#
loop_
_entity.id
_entity.type
_entity.pdbx_description
1 polymer ?
#
loop_
_entity_poly.entity_id
_entity_poly.type
_entity_poly.pdbx_seq_one_letter_code
_entity_poly.pdbx_strand_id
1 'polypeptide(L)'
;MKEIVSRCPACCELVDNRGWNALHYAVASKDRVAFVHCLKIPELARLGTKKDDKGNTPFHLIAALAHQQKQWQRVLFNDSYGYSGREIRCGLNKRQLSVDDIYEGNFAEIQKKILESLDDVGSEPLSCRIMLLKEGMLGETKRERML
;
A
#
# COMPACT_ATOMS: atom_id res chain seq x y z
N MET A 1 -10.54 -1.32 -9.14
CA MET A 1 -9.46 -0.31 -9.17
C MET A 1 -9.13 0.18 -10.58
N LYS A 2 -8.79 -0.69 -11.55
CA LYS A 2 -8.54 -0.28 -12.95
C LYS A 2 -9.65 0.60 -13.55
N GLU A 3 -10.90 0.22 -13.34
CA GLU A 3 -12.07 0.97 -13.83
C GLU A 3 -12.16 2.39 -13.22
N ILE A 4 -11.89 2.52 -11.93
CA ILE A 4 -11.88 3.82 -11.23
C ILE A 4 -10.79 4.72 -11.82
N VAL A 5 -9.59 4.18 -12.00
CA VAL A 5 -8.46 4.92 -12.60
C VAL A 5 -8.79 5.34 -14.02
N SER A 6 -9.43 4.47 -14.81
CA SER A 6 -9.85 4.79 -16.18
C SER A 6 -10.89 5.91 -16.25
N ARG A 7 -11.79 6.01 -15.26
CA ARG A 7 -12.85 7.03 -15.22
C ARG A 7 -12.41 8.34 -14.55
N CYS A 8 -11.50 8.26 -13.59
CA CYS A 8 -10.97 9.38 -12.84
C CYS A 8 -9.48 9.15 -12.50
N PRO A 9 -8.55 9.43 -13.42
CA PRO A 9 -7.13 9.29 -13.16
C PRO A 9 -6.65 10.18 -11.99
N ALA A 10 -7.21 11.39 -11.88
CA ALA A 10 -6.91 12.35 -10.82
C ALA A 10 -7.21 11.80 -9.42
N CYS A 11 -8.13 10.85 -9.30
CA CYS A 11 -8.46 10.21 -8.02
C CYS A 11 -7.28 9.41 -7.44
N CYS A 12 -6.26 9.06 -8.24
CA CYS A 12 -5.08 8.35 -7.79
C CYS A 12 -4.18 9.19 -6.86
N GLU A 13 -4.22 10.52 -6.99
CA GLU A 13 -3.36 11.43 -6.21
C GLU A 13 -3.98 11.83 -4.87
N LEU A 14 -5.20 11.37 -4.58
CA LEU A 14 -5.87 11.63 -3.31
C LEU A 14 -5.14 10.94 -2.16
N VAL A 15 -5.03 11.68 -1.05
CA VAL A 15 -4.46 11.21 0.21
C VAL A 15 -5.42 11.48 1.37
N ASP A 16 -5.30 10.69 2.44
CA ASP A 16 -5.99 10.96 3.71
C ASP A 16 -5.29 12.07 4.52
N ASN A 17 -5.79 12.34 5.73
CA ASN A 17 -5.20 13.31 6.66
C ASN A 17 -3.82 12.91 7.22
N ARG A 18 -3.34 11.70 6.96
CA ARG A 18 -1.99 11.22 7.28
C ARG A 18 -1.07 11.33 6.07
N GLY A 19 -1.58 11.74 4.90
CA GLY A 19 -0.86 11.71 3.63
C GLY A 19 -0.85 10.32 2.97
N TRP A 20 -1.69 9.38 3.41
CA TRP A 20 -1.74 8.03 2.83
C TRP A 20 -2.49 8.01 1.51
N ASN A 21 -1.78 7.58 0.47
CA ASN A 21 -2.36 7.27 -0.82
C ASN A 21 -2.88 5.81 -0.90
N ALA A 22 -3.47 5.45 -2.04
CA ALA A 22 -4.02 4.13 -2.30
C ALA A 22 -3.03 2.96 -2.07
N LEU A 23 -1.73 3.16 -2.30
CA LEU A 23 -0.72 2.11 -2.07
C LEU A 23 -0.44 1.89 -0.58
N HIS A 24 -0.47 2.91 0.27
CA HIS A 24 -0.37 2.73 1.73
C HIS A 24 -1.52 1.87 2.24
N TYR A 25 -2.75 2.15 1.80
CA TYR A 25 -3.92 1.34 2.13
C TYR A 25 -3.83 -0.09 1.57
N ALA A 26 -3.32 -0.26 0.36
CA ALA A 26 -3.12 -1.59 -0.19
C ALA A 26 -2.15 -2.43 0.67
N VAL A 27 -1.10 -1.81 1.23
CA VAL A 27 -0.20 -2.47 2.20
C VAL A 27 -0.91 -2.76 3.52
N ALA A 28 -1.66 -1.79 4.06
CA ALA A 28 -2.38 -1.94 5.32
C ALA A 28 -3.49 -3.00 5.27
N SER A 29 -4.07 -3.25 4.09
CA SER A 29 -5.00 -4.36 3.87
C SER A 29 -4.35 -5.75 4.03
N LYS A 30 -3.01 -5.80 4.12
CA LYS A 30 -2.19 -7.03 4.21
C LYS A 30 -2.40 -7.98 3.02
N ASP A 31 -2.99 -7.49 1.92
CA ASP A 31 -3.21 -8.21 0.67
C ASP A 31 -2.11 -7.87 -0.35
N ARG A 32 -1.08 -8.72 -0.37
CA ARG A 32 0.03 -8.62 -1.32
C ARG A 32 -0.44 -8.66 -2.78
N VAL A 33 -1.47 -9.45 -3.09
CA VAL A 33 -1.96 -9.63 -4.47
C VAL A 33 -2.61 -8.34 -4.93
N ALA A 34 -3.48 -7.74 -4.11
CA ALA A 34 -4.06 -6.42 -4.37
C ALA A 34 -2.97 -5.36 -4.59
N PHE A 35 -1.95 -5.30 -3.73
CA PHE A 35 -0.83 -4.37 -3.89
C PHE A 35 -0.10 -4.54 -5.22
N VAL A 36 0.28 -5.77 -5.59
CA VAL A 36 0.95 -6.06 -6.87
C VAL A 36 0.05 -5.69 -8.06
N HIS A 37 -1.26 -5.89 -7.96
CA HIS A 37 -2.19 -5.46 -9.00
C HIS A 37 -2.29 -3.93 -9.12
N CYS A 38 -2.26 -3.20 -8.00
CA CYS A 38 -2.22 -1.75 -7.99
C CYS A 38 -0.97 -1.24 -8.72
N LEU A 39 0.18 -1.84 -8.43
CA LEU A 39 1.42 -1.43 -9.07
C LEU A 39 1.42 -1.68 -10.59
N LYS A 40 0.65 -2.65 -11.12
CA LYS A 40 0.51 -2.85 -12.58
C LYS A 40 -0.25 -1.72 -13.28
N ILE A 41 -0.79 -0.75 -12.54
CA ILE A 41 -1.51 0.42 -13.05
C ILE A 41 -0.54 1.63 -12.97
N PRO A 42 -0.10 2.22 -14.10
CA PRO A 42 0.91 3.28 -14.12
C PRO A 42 0.61 4.50 -13.24
N GLU A 43 -0.66 4.89 -13.13
CA GLU A 43 -1.14 6.00 -12.31
C GLU A 43 -0.97 5.73 -10.82
N LEU A 44 -1.02 4.46 -10.40
CA LEU A 44 -0.78 4.07 -9.01
C LEU A 44 0.68 3.75 -8.76
N ALA A 45 1.38 3.14 -9.73
CA ALA A 45 2.79 2.79 -9.61
C ALA A 45 3.66 4.01 -9.26
N ARG A 46 3.40 5.16 -9.88
CA ARG A 46 4.10 6.43 -9.60
C ARG A 46 3.94 6.91 -8.14
N LEU A 47 2.95 6.40 -7.41
CA LEU A 47 2.72 6.74 -6.00
C LEU A 47 3.68 6.01 -5.05
N GLY A 48 4.41 5.01 -5.54
CA GLY A 48 5.32 4.20 -4.72
C GLY A 48 6.45 4.98 -4.06
N THR A 49 6.81 6.15 -4.60
CA THR A 49 7.82 7.07 -4.05
C THR A 49 7.20 8.20 -3.21
N LYS A 50 5.87 8.34 -3.19
CA LYS A 50 5.19 9.40 -2.44
C LYS A 50 5.19 9.07 -0.95
N LYS A 51 5.51 10.09 -0.15
CA LYS A 51 5.66 9.99 1.29
C LYS A 51 4.40 10.47 2.01
N ASP A 52 4.05 9.79 3.09
CA ASP A 52 3.06 10.23 4.07
C ASP A 52 3.61 11.38 4.95
N ASP A 53 2.79 11.85 5.89
CA ASP A 53 3.16 12.94 6.80
C ASP A 53 4.27 12.56 7.79
N LYS A 54 4.58 11.27 7.94
CA LYS A 54 5.74 10.77 8.71
C LYS A 54 6.97 10.57 7.80
N GLY A 55 6.86 10.87 6.52
CA GLY A 55 7.90 10.68 5.52
C GLY A 55 8.01 9.24 5.00
N ASN A 56 7.13 8.33 5.40
CA ASN A 56 7.15 6.94 4.97
C ASN A 56 6.53 6.82 3.58
N THR A 57 7.15 6.02 2.72
CA THR A 57 6.52 5.53 1.50
C THR A 57 5.78 4.21 1.78
N PRO A 58 4.94 3.71 0.86
CA PRO A 58 4.34 2.38 1.01
C PRO A 58 5.40 1.28 1.24
N PHE A 59 6.60 1.45 0.69
CA PHE A 59 7.69 0.48 0.85
C PHE A 59 8.33 0.50 2.24
N HIS A 60 8.31 1.63 2.96
CA HIS A 60 8.71 1.65 4.37
C HIS A 60 7.76 0.80 5.23
N LEU A 61 6.45 0.83 4.93
CA LEU A 61 5.46 -0.02 5.59
C LEU A 61 5.69 -1.51 5.24
N ILE A 62 6.01 -1.82 3.99
CA ILE A 62 6.35 -3.18 3.55
C ILE A 62 7.60 -3.69 4.28
N ALA A 63 8.65 -2.88 4.44
CA ALA A 63 9.84 -3.26 5.20
C ALA A 63 9.51 -3.64 6.65
N ALA A 64 8.66 -2.84 7.31
CA ALA A 64 8.19 -3.15 8.67
C ALA A 64 7.35 -4.45 8.74
N LEU A 65 6.55 -4.74 7.71
CA LEU A 65 5.72 -5.95 7.63
C LEU A 65 6.50 -7.21 7.23
N ALA A 66 7.58 -7.07 6.47
CA ALA A 66 8.29 -8.20 5.86
C ALA A 66 8.87 -9.17 6.89
N HIS A 67 9.15 -8.71 8.12
CA HIS A 67 9.55 -9.55 9.25
C HIS A 67 8.43 -10.46 9.76
N GLN A 68 7.20 -9.94 9.82
CA GLN A 68 6.03 -10.69 10.29
C GLN A 68 5.38 -11.51 9.18
N GLN A 69 5.53 -11.07 7.93
CA GLN A 69 4.82 -11.61 6.78
C GLN A 69 5.77 -11.78 5.60
N LYS A 70 6.39 -12.96 5.51
CA LYS A 70 7.38 -13.33 4.48
C LYS A 70 6.91 -13.08 3.04
N GLN A 71 5.61 -13.05 2.79
CA GLN A 71 5.04 -12.74 1.48
C GLN A 71 5.44 -11.35 0.96
N TRP A 72 5.74 -10.40 1.85
CA TRP A 72 6.16 -9.05 1.53
C TRP A 72 7.67 -8.95 1.20
N GLN A 73 8.49 -9.89 1.66
CA GLN A 73 9.90 -9.98 1.24
C GLN A 73 10.02 -10.13 -0.29
N ARG A 74 9.12 -10.90 -0.90
CA ARG A 74 9.06 -11.03 -2.36
C ARG A 74 8.72 -9.71 -3.07
N VAL A 75 8.07 -8.77 -2.40
CA VAL A 75 7.76 -7.46 -3.00
C VAL A 75 8.96 -6.52 -2.90
N LEU A 76 9.74 -6.61 -1.82
CA LEU A 76 10.95 -5.80 -1.62
C LEU A 76 12.10 -6.19 -2.54
N PHE A 77 12.29 -7.50 -2.78
CA PHE A 77 13.49 -8.03 -3.42
C PHE A 77 13.28 -8.59 -4.84
N ASN A 78 12.07 -8.51 -5.39
CA ASN A 78 11.81 -9.02 -6.73
C ASN A 78 11.80 -7.90 -7.77
N ASP A 79 12.90 -7.80 -8.52
CA ASP A 79 13.05 -6.85 -9.63
C ASP A 79 12.14 -7.17 -10.83
N SER A 80 11.52 -8.36 -10.87
CA SER A 80 10.64 -8.80 -11.96
C SER A 80 9.40 -7.92 -12.16
N TYR A 81 9.04 -7.06 -11.22
CA TYR A 81 7.86 -6.21 -11.33
C TYR A 81 8.08 -4.87 -12.06
N GLY A 82 9.32 -4.56 -12.47
CA GLY A 82 9.60 -3.44 -13.38
C GLY A 82 9.48 -2.04 -12.76
N TYR A 83 9.36 -1.91 -11.43
CA TYR A 83 9.49 -0.62 -10.74
C TYR A 83 10.99 -0.33 -10.54
N SER A 84 11.42 0.91 -10.75
CA SER A 84 12.80 1.36 -10.51
C SER A 84 13.15 1.24 -9.02
N GLY A 85 13.50 0.03 -8.57
CA GLY A 85 13.63 -0.33 -7.16
C GLY A 85 14.64 0.53 -6.38
N ARG A 86 15.57 1.19 -7.07
CA ARG A 86 16.60 2.04 -6.45
C ARG A 86 16.03 3.33 -5.87
N GLU A 87 15.15 4.04 -6.58
CA GLU A 87 14.58 5.32 -6.10
C GLU A 87 13.62 5.10 -4.92
N ILE A 88 12.89 3.99 -4.96
CA ILE A 88 11.92 3.61 -3.92
C ILE A 88 12.64 3.19 -2.63
N ARG A 89 13.73 2.42 -2.72
CA ARG A 89 14.44 1.89 -1.55
C ARG A 89 15.33 2.92 -0.86
N CYS A 90 15.96 3.82 -1.62
CA CYS A 90 16.89 4.82 -1.07
C CYS A 90 16.18 6.06 -0.47
N GLY A 91 14.87 6.22 -0.66
CA GLY A 91 14.14 7.35 -0.08
C GLY A 91 14.11 7.28 1.44
N LEU A 92 14.54 8.35 2.13
CA LEU A 92 14.53 8.44 3.59
C LEU A 92 13.21 8.98 4.14
N ASN A 93 12.72 8.44 5.26
CA ASN A 93 11.62 9.03 6.01
C ASN A 93 12.05 10.22 6.90
N LYS A 94 11.12 10.83 7.65
CA LYS A 94 11.45 11.95 8.57
C LYS A 94 12.43 11.57 9.69
N ARG A 95 12.67 10.27 9.89
CA ARG A 95 13.62 9.73 10.85
C ARG A 95 14.98 9.40 10.23
N GLN A 96 15.20 9.79 8.97
CA GLN A 96 16.42 9.51 8.21
C GLN A 96 16.68 8.01 8.00
N LEU A 97 15.63 7.20 7.95
CA LEU A 97 15.72 5.76 7.69
C LEU A 97 15.22 5.46 6.28
N SER A 98 15.98 4.65 5.55
CA SER A 98 15.58 4.07 4.26
C SER A 98 14.70 2.82 4.46
N VAL A 99 14.20 2.28 3.35
CA VAL A 99 13.48 1.00 3.33
C VAL A 99 14.38 -0.14 3.83
N ASP A 100 15.66 -0.10 3.44
CA ASP A 100 16.64 -1.12 3.81
C ASP A 100 17.01 -1.01 5.29
N ASP A 101 17.18 0.21 5.82
CA ASP A 101 17.44 0.39 7.26
C ASP A 101 16.31 -0.18 8.12
N ILE A 102 15.05 0.01 7.72
CA ILE A 102 13.89 -0.55 8.42
C ILE A 102 13.84 -2.08 8.32
N TYR A 103 14.21 -2.63 7.17
CA TYR A 103 14.21 -4.06 6.92
C TYR A 103 15.38 -4.78 7.61
N GLU A 104 16.60 -4.27 7.52
CA GLU A 104 17.80 -4.89 8.06
C GLU A 104 18.00 -4.58 9.55
N GLY A 105 17.51 -3.42 10.00
CA GLY A 105 17.70 -2.96 11.37
C GLY A 105 16.82 -3.69 12.38
N ASN A 106 17.38 -3.92 13.57
CA ASN A 106 16.64 -4.41 14.74
C ASN A 106 15.87 -3.27 15.43
N PHE A 107 15.05 -2.56 14.68
CA PHE A 107 14.31 -1.39 15.14
C PHE A 107 12.92 -1.77 15.63
N ALA A 108 12.82 -2.70 16.59
CA ALA A 108 11.56 -3.25 17.07
C ALA A 108 10.53 -2.17 17.45
N GLU A 109 10.97 -1.08 18.08
CA GLU A 109 10.10 0.05 18.45
C GLU A 109 9.56 0.82 17.22
N ILE A 110 10.38 0.95 16.18
CA ILE A 110 10.02 1.64 14.93
C ILE A 110 9.03 0.79 14.14
N GLN A 111 9.33 -0.50 13.99
CA GLN A 111 8.45 -1.45 13.35
C GLN A 111 7.11 -1.49 14.07
N LYS A 112 7.09 -1.56 15.41
CA LYS A 112 5.86 -1.50 16.22
C LYS A 112 5.04 -0.24 15.93
N LYS A 113 5.66 0.95 15.94
CA LYS A 113 4.97 2.22 15.65
C LYS A 113 4.38 2.28 14.23
N ILE A 114 5.08 1.72 13.24
CA ILE A 114 4.57 1.64 11.86
C ILE A 114 3.42 0.64 11.78
N LEU A 115 3.56 -0.53 12.41
CA LEU A 115 2.51 -1.56 12.44
C LEU A 115 1.25 -1.09 13.15
N GLU A 116 1.37 -0.39 14.29
CA GLU A 116 0.24 0.23 14.99
C GLU A 116 -0.53 1.21 14.09
N SER A 117 0.17 1.96 13.24
CA SER A 117 -0.49 2.86 12.28
C SER A 117 -1.28 2.13 11.19
N LEU A 118 -0.98 0.85 10.90
CA LEU A 118 -1.75 0.02 9.97
C LEU A 118 -3.08 -0.46 10.57
N ASP A 119 -3.14 -0.63 11.88
CA ASP A 119 -4.34 -1.15 12.56
C ASP A 119 -5.39 -0.03 12.80
N ASP A 120 -4.99 1.24 12.70
CA ASP A 120 -5.86 2.44 12.80
C ASP A 120 -6.70 2.70 11.52
N VAL A 121 -6.63 1.82 10.52
CA VAL A 121 -7.33 1.99 9.23
C VAL A 121 -8.86 1.92 9.37
N GLY A 122 -9.40 1.51 10.51
CA GLY A 122 -10.85 1.32 10.73
C GLY A 122 -11.73 2.59 10.76
N SER A 123 -11.16 3.80 10.88
CA SER A 123 -11.95 5.00 11.25
C SER A 123 -12.00 6.13 10.22
N GLU A 124 -11.32 6.01 9.08
CA GLU A 124 -11.11 7.12 8.13
C GLU A 124 -12.01 7.05 6.87
N PRO A 125 -12.44 8.19 6.28
CA PRO A 125 -13.37 8.24 5.14
C PRO A 125 -12.90 7.47 3.89
N LEU A 126 -11.58 7.38 3.67
CA LEU A 126 -10.98 6.61 2.57
C LEU A 126 -11.06 5.09 2.82
N SER A 127 -11.05 4.66 4.07
CA SER A 127 -11.26 3.25 4.45
C SER A 127 -12.67 2.80 4.10
N CYS A 128 -13.70 3.60 4.41
CA CYS A 128 -15.08 3.30 4.00
C CYS A 128 -15.25 3.25 2.48
N ARG A 129 -14.60 4.15 1.72
CA ARG A 129 -14.65 4.12 0.25
C ARG A 129 -13.90 2.92 -0.35
N ILE A 130 -12.78 2.49 0.24
CA ILE A 130 -12.04 1.30 -0.20
C ILE A 130 -12.78 0.02 0.24
N MET A 131 -13.42 -0.01 1.41
CA MET A 131 -14.25 -1.13 1.87
C MET A 131 -15.52 -1.31 1.02
N LEU A 132 -16.14 -0.22 0.55
CA LEU A 132 -17.23 -0.28 -0.42
C LEU A 132 -16.81 -0.95 -1.75
N LEU A 133 -15.51 -0.97 -2.08
CA LEU A 133 -15.00 -1.70 -3.25
C LEU A 133 -14.87 -3.22 -2.99
N LYS A 134 -14.86 -3.66 -1.73
CA LYS A 134 -14.86 -5.09 -1.38
C LYS A 134 -16.23 -5.72 -1.58
N GLU A 135 -17.32 -5.00 -1.26
CA GLU A 135 -18.69 -5.49 -1.47
C GLU A 135 -19.08 -5.59 -2.95
N GLY A 136 -18.50 -4.76 -3.82
CA GLY A 136 -18.69 -4.86 -5.27
C GLY A 136 -17.98 -6.04 -5.94
N MET A 137 -16.93 -6.63 -5.31
CA MET A 137 -16.21 -7.78 -5.88
C MET A 137 -16.72 -9.14 -5.41
N LEU A 138 -17.60 -9.20 -4.40
CA LEU A 138 -18.21 -10.45 -3.92
C LEU A 138 -19.67 -10.63 -4.39
N GLY A 139 -20.15 -9.75 -5.27
CA GLY A 139 -21.54 -9.71 -5.74
C GLY A 139 -21.84 -10.45 -7.04
N GLU A 140 -20.85 -10.96 -7.78
CA GLU A 140 -21.08 -11.61 -9.09
C GLU A 140 -21.08 -13.14 -9.04
N THR A 141 -21.70 -13.76 -8.02
CA THR A 141 -21.86 -15.24 -8.08
C THR A 141 -23.18 -15.82 -7.60
N LYS A 142 -24.21 -15.03 -7.28
CA LYS A 142 -25.57 -15.57 -7.10
C LYS A 142 -26.65 -14.54 -7.42
N ARG A 143 -27.19 -14.57 -8.64
CA ARG A 143 -28.64 -14.59 -8.95
C ARG A 143 -28.89 -14.39 -10.45
N GLU A 144 -28.81 -15.48 -11.20
CA GLU A 144 -29.69 -15.72 -12.33
C GLU A 144 -30.31 -17.11 -12.14
N ARG A 145 -31.42 -17.15 -11.39
CA ARG A 145 -32.49 -18.15 -11.45
C ARG A 145 -33.68 -17.59 -10.68
N MET A 146 -34.86 -17.65 -11.33
CA MET A 146 -36.12 -16.90 -11.14
C MET A 146 -36.09 -15.59 -11.95
N LEU A 147 -36.76 -15.49 -13.11
CA LEU A 147 -37.97 -16.14 -13.62
C LEU A 147 -37.76 -16.72 -15.02
#